data_AF-A0A2H6EBW5-F1
#
_entry.id   AF-A0A2H6EBW5-F1
#
_cell.length_a   1.000
_cell.length_b   1.000
_cell.length_c   1.000
_cell.angle_alpha   90.00
_cell.angle_beta   90.00
_cell.angle_gamma   90.00
#
_symmetry.space_group_name_H-M   'P 1'
#
loop_
_entity.id
_entity.type
_entity.pdbx_description
1 polymer ?
#
loop_
_entity_poly.entity_id
_entity_poly.type
_entity_poly.pdbx_seq_one_letter_code
_entity_poly.pdbx_strand_id
1 'polypeptide(L)' 'MRTTIDIPEDLMKEAMKVTNSSTKTELIKIALKNIIQKNNIKSLKKYKGKIDLNIDLNIIRSRDENIN' A
#
# COMPACT_ATOMS: atom_id res chain seq x y z
N MET A 1 -24.86 4.04 -0.70
CA MET A 1 -25.23 5.43 -1.02
C MET A 1 -25.02 5.65 -2.52
N ARG A 2 -25.94 6.35 -3.21
CA ARG A 2 -25.76 6.76 -4.60
C ARG A 2 -25.40 8.24 -4.60
N THR A 3 -24.30 8.60 -5.25
CA THR A 3 -23.77 9.96 -5.30
C THR A 3 -23.38 10.28 -6.74
N THR A 4 -23.59 11.54 -7.13
CA THR A 4 -23.12 12.07 -8.42
C THR A 4 -21.84 12.85 -8.15
N ILE A 5 -20.78 12.51 -8.87
CA ILE A 5 -19.45 13.12 -8.71
C ILE A 5 -18.97 13.45 -10.12
N ASP A 6 -18.47 14.66 -10.31
CA ASP A 6 -17.84 15.05 -11.57
C ASP A 6 -16.36 14.64 -11.56
N ILE A 7 -15.94 13.86 -12.55
CA ILE A 7 -14.57 13.31 -12.63
C ILE A 7 -14.12 13.40 -14.09
N PRO A 8 -12.91 13.92 -14.37
CA PRO A 8 -12.36 13.97 -15.72
C PRO A 8 -12.34 12.58 -16.38
N GLU A 9 -12.82 12.51 -17.63
CA GLU A 9 -12.92 11.25 -18.40
C GLU A 9 -11.54 10.59 -18.59
N ASP A 10 -10.50 11.39 -18.80
CA ASP A 10 -9.15 10.90 -19.04
C ASP A 10 -8.58 10.18 -17.80
N LEU A 11 -8.79 10.75 -16.62
CA LEU A 11 -8.40 10.16 -15.34
C LEU A 11 -9.16 8.87 -15.07
N MET A 12 -10.45 8.81 -15.45
CA MET A 12 -11.25 7.59 -15.35
C MET A 12 -10.74 6.48 -16.25
N LYS A 13 -10.40 6.81 -17.51
CA LYS A 13 -9.85 5.86 -18.48
C LYS A 13 -8.50 5.32 -18.04
N GLU A 14 -7.61 6.20 -17.58
CA GLU A 14 -6.30 5.79 -17.06
C GLU A 14 -6.45 4.87 -15.85
N ALA A 15 -7.27 5.27 -14.88
CA ALA A 15 -7.52 4.46 -13.71
C ALA A 15 -8.10 3.08 -14.08
N MET A 16 -9.04 3.02 -15.02
CA MET A 16 -9.63 1.75 -15.49
C MET A 16 -8.59 0.84 -16.14
N LYS A 17 -7.65 1.39 -16.91
CA LYS A 17 -6.54 0.62 -17.49
C LYS A 17 -5.60 0.08 -16.42
N VAL A 18 -5.34 0.87 -15.37
CA VAL A 18 -4.43 0.46 -14.28
C VAL A 18 -5.09 -0.60 -13.39
N THR A 19 -6.39 -0.47 -13.09
CA THR A 19 -7.08 -1.37 -12.16
C THR A 19 -7.78 -2.54 -12.84
N ASN A 20 -7.83 -2.58 -14.18
CA ASN A 20 -8.62 -3.53 -14.98
C ASN A 20 -10.07 -3.68 -14.48
N SER A 21 -10.64 -2.60 -13.93
CA SER A 21 -11.97 -2.65 -13.34
C SER A 21 -13.05 -2.68 -14.40
N SER A 22 -14.06 -3.52 -14.18
CA SER A 22 -15.15 -3.73 -15.12
C SER A 22 -16.17 -2.58 -15.11
N THR A 23 -16.28 -1.83 -14.01
CA THR A 23 -17.25 -0.74 -13.86
C THR A 23 -16.66 0.49 -13.17
N LYS A 24 -17.22 1.68 -13.47
CA LYS A 24 -16.85 2.94 -12.80
C LYS A 24 -17.04 2.86 -11.27
N THR A 25 -18.09 2.16 -10.82
CA THR A 25 -18.36 1.96 -9.39
C THR A 25 -17.32 1.07 -8.70
N GLU A 26 -16.92 -0.03 -9.35
CA GLU A 26 -15.88 -0.93 -8.83
C GLU A 26 -14.55 -0.20 -8.70
N LEU A 27 -14.19 0.57 -9.72
CA LEU A 27 -12.98 1.39 -9.70
C LEU A 27 -12.93 2.33 -8.49
N ILE A 28 -14.02 3.04 -8.22
CA ILE A 28 -14.11 3.96 -7.07
C ILE A 28 -13.96 3.19 -5.75
N LYS A 29 -14.56 2.00 -5.62
CA LYS A 29 -14.39 1.16 -4.40
C LYS A 29 -12.94 0.76 -4.21
N ILE A 30 -12.25 0.34 -5.27
CA ILE A 30 -10.83 -0.03 -5.23
C ILE A 30 -9.97 1.17 -4.85
N ALA A 31 -10.21 2.32 -5.46
CA ALA A 31 -9.49 3.56 -5.16
C ALA A 31 -9.62 3.95 -3.68
N LEU A 32 -10.84 3.93 -3.13
CA LEU A 32 -11.09 4.22 -1.72
C LEU A 32 -10.39 3.23 -0.79
N LYS A 33 -10.48 1.92 -1.09
CA LYS A 33 -9.81 0.87 -0.32
C LYS A 33 -8.29 1.05 -0.32
N ASN A 34 -7.71 1.40 -1.47
CA ASN A 34 -6.28 1.65 -1.61
C ASN A 34 -5.81 2.86 -0.79
N ILE A 35 -6.60 3.94 -0.73
CA ILE A 35 -6.29 5.11 0.08
C ILE A 35 -6.26 4.74 1.57
N ILE A 36 -7.26 4.00 2.05
CA ILE A 36 -7.32 3.54 3.45
C ILE A 36 -6.11 2.65 3.77
N GLN A 37 -5.81 1.67 2.91
CA GLN A 37 -4.66 0.78 3.11
C GLN A 37 -3.33 1.54 3.13
N LYS A 38 -3.12 2.48 2.20
CA LYS A 38 -1.90 3.32 2.18
C LYS A 38 -1.73 4.11 3.47
N ASN A 39 -2.82 4.68 4.00
CA ASN A 39 -2.78 5.42 5.25
C ASN A 39 -2.48 4.53 6.46
N ASN A 40 -3.05 3.32 6.51
CA ASN A 40 -2.74 2.35 7.56
C ASN A 40 -1.27 1.89 7.51
N ILE A 41 -0.74 1.63 6.31
CA ILE A 41 0.69 1.31 6.16
C ILE A 41 1.55 2.50 6.57
N LYS A 42 1.16 3.74 6.22
CA LYS A 42 1.88 4.95 6.62
C LYS A 42 1.88 5.13 8.14
N SER A 43 0.78 4.83 8.82
CA SER A 43 0.72 4.88 10.29
C SER A 43 1.60 3.80 10.91
N LEU A 44 1.60 2.58 10.38
CA LEU A 44 2.51 1.49 10.81
C LEU A 44 3.98 1.87 10.62
N LYS A 45 4.34 2.51 9.50
CA LYS A 45 5.70 3.02 9.27
C LYS A 45 6.16 4.05 10.30
N LYS A 46 5.25 4.76 10.99
CA LYS A 46 5.62 5.67 12.10
C LYS A 46 6.17 4.93 13.32
N TYR A 47 5.93 3.62 13.43
CA TYR A 47 6.48 2.78 14.50
C TYR A 47 7.87 2.23 14.16
N LYS A 48 8.38 2.46 12.94
CA LYS A 48 9.74 2.10 12.55
C LYS A 48 10.75 2.80 13.46
N GLY A 49 11.53 2.02 14.20
CA GLY A 49 12.54 2.52 15.15
C GLY A 49 11.99 2.90 16.54
N LYS A 50 10.68 2.80 16.78
CA LYS A 50 10.10 2.90 18.13
C LYS A 50 10.03 1.56 18.86
N ILE A 51 9.98 0.48 18.09
CA ILE A 51 9.98 -0.87 18.62
C ILE A 51 11.43 -1.32 18.62
N ASP A 52 11.98 -1.54 19.81
CA ASP A 52 13.27 -2.19 19.96
C ASP A 52 13.08 -3.68 19.70
N LEU A 53 13.43 -4.11 18.49
CA LEU A 53 13.45 -5.53 18.16
C LEU A 53 14.82 -6.04 18.60
N ASN A 54 14.84 -6.84 19.66
CA ASN A 54 16.03 -7.51 20.19
C ASN A 54 16.52 -8.58 19.20
N ILE A 55 17.06 -8.13 18.07
CA ILE A 55 17.43 -8.94 16.92
C ILE A 55 18.81 -8.53 16.46
N ASP A 56 19.72 -9.51 16.42
CA ASP A 56 21.03 -9.34 15.80
C ASP A 56 20.95 -9.59 14.28
N LEU A 57 21.13 -8.51 13.51
CA LEU A 57 21.09 -8.53 12.05
C LEU A 57 22.29 -9.27 11.43
N ASN A 58 23.39 -9.47 12.16
CA ASN A 58 24.57 -10.17 11.67
C ASN A 58 24.33 -11.68 11.67
N ILE A 59 23.74 -12.20 12.76
CA ILE A 59 23.34 -13.62 12.89
C ILE A 59 22.31 -13.98 11.80
N ILE A 60 21.25 -13.19 11.66
CA ILE A 60 20.15 -13.48 10.71
C ILE A 60 20.61 -13.42 9.26
N ARG A 61 21.55 -12.52 8.93
CA ARG A 61 22.05 -12.37 7.56
C ARG A 61 23.27 -13.21 7.27
N SER A 62 23.69 -14.07 8.22
CA SER A 62 24.87 -14.93 8.11
C SER A 62 26.10 -14.13 7.67
N ARG A 63 26.24 -12.91 8.19
CA ARG A 63 27.41 -12.04 7.94
C ARG A 63 28.53 -12.30 8.92
N ASP A 64 28.27 -13.15 9.91
CA ASP A 64 29.30 -13.68 10.78
C ASP A 64 30.16 -14.63 9.93
N GLU A 65 31.29 -14.10 9.46
CA GLU A 65 32.42 -14.86 8.94
C GLU A 65 33.04 -15.67 10.09
N ASN A 66 32.36 -16.74 10.51
CA ASN A 66 32.95 -17.82 11.29
C ASN A 66 32.38 -19.14 10.79
N ILE A 67 32.71 -19.46 9.54
CA ILE A 67 32.76 -20.86 9.08
C ILE A 67 34.24 -21.23 9.15
N ASN A 68 34.66 -21.75 10.31
CA ASN A 68 35.82 -22.64 10.42
C ASN A 68 35.36 -24.05 10.01
#